data_AF-A0AAP0N7J3-F1
#
_entry.id   AF-A0AAP0N7J3-F1
#
_cell.length_a   1.000
_cell.length_b   1.000
_cell.length_c   1.000
_cell.angle_alpha   90.00
_cell.angle_beta   90.00
_cell.angle_gamma   90.00
#
_symmetry.space_group_name_H-M   'P 1'
#
loop_
_entity.id
_entity.type
_entity.pdbx_description
1 polymer ?
#
loop_
_entity_poly.entity_id
_entity_poly.type
_entity_poly.pdbx_seq_one_letter_code
_entity_poly.pdbx_strand_id
1 'polypeptide(L)'
;MKAHRRAKAQQAYPSSKQAQAHASSYLSTVTGGNWVLLQESIGISSMHMQVLKNNKVIMFDRTDFGFSNLSLPAGKCRYNDEYVKPKDCTAHQDQVQASTTSLPTPSARPLFILTNTWCSSGSLDPNGTLIQTGGDRKGERVIRTFTPCDDDSCDWVELSSPLKNRRWYASNQIIPDGRIIIVGGRRLFTYEFYPKNPQKRDNINLPFLVQTRDPFEENNLYPFVHLFVTLSMVISSSSPTTDQSCLIIQETESSRSTLLCPVVIKEATHVLDLQFDSLSG
;
A
#
# COMPACT_ATOMS: atom_id res chain seq x y z
N MET A 1 32.21 41.77 -5.75
CA MET A 1 32.28 40.29 -5.86
C MET A 1 31.36 39.86 -7.00
N LYS A 2 31.93 39.31 -8.07
CA LYS A 2 31.23 38.97 -9.31
C LYS A 2 30.49 37.64 -9.16
N ALA A 3 29.23 37.62 -9.59
CA ALA A 3 28.38 36.43 -9.64
C ALA A 3 28.82 35.50 -10.79
N HIS A 4 29.15 34.25 -10.49
CA HIS A 4 29.37 33.21 -11.49
C HIS A 4 28.03 32.53 -11.83
N ARG A 5 27.41 32.96 -12.95
CA ARG A 5 26.41 32.18 -13.67
C ARG A 5 27.13 31.08 -14.44
N ARG A 6 26.84 29.80 -14.15
CA ARG A 6 27.18 28.68 -15.04
C ARG A 6 26.08 28.56 -16.11
N ALA A 7 26.44 28.85 -17.36
CA ALA A 7 25.63 28.57 -18.53
C ALA A 7 25.62 27.05 -18.77
N LYS A 8 24.43 26.44 -18.91
CA LYS A 8 24.29 25.10 -19.49
C LYS A 8 24.32 25.24 -21.01
N ALA A 9 25.30 24.60 -21.64
CA ALA A 9 25.38 24.50 -23.10
C ALA A 9 24.18 23.69 -23.62
N GLN A 10 23.44 24.27 -24.56
CA GLN A 10 22.48 23.57 -25.40
C GLN A 10 23.26 22.76 -26.43
N GLN A 11 23.18 21.43 -26.35
CA GLN A 11 23.64 20.55 -27.42
C GLN A 11 22.48 20.39 -28.41
N ALA A 12 22.67 20.90 -29.62
CA ALA A 12 21.73 20.74 -30.73
C ALA A 12 21.77 19.30 -31.25
N TYR A 13 20.61 18.66 -31.37
CA TYR A 13 20.46 17.36 -32.03
C TYR A 13 20.44 17.56 -33.56
N PRO A 14 21.25 16.84 -34.35
CA PRO A 14 21.13 16.87 -35.79
C PRO A 14 19.89 16.09 -36.25
N SER A 15 19.05 16.75 -37.03
CA SER A 15 17.94 16.16 -37.76
C SER A 15 18.42 15.31 -38.94
N SER A 16 17.60 14.31 -39.28
CA SER A 16 17.59 13.52 -40.53
C SER A 16 18.70 12.47 -40.70
N LYS A 17 18.37 11.19 -40.39
CA LYS A 17 18.80 9.96 -41.11
C LYS A 17 18.41 8.65 -40.39
N GLN A 18 17.16 8.50 -39.94
CA GLN A 18 16.64 7.18 -39.55
C GLN A 18 15.20 7.00 -40.02
N ALA A 19 15.01 7.12 -41.33
CA ALA A 19 13.88 6.50 -42.01
C ALA A 19 14.44 5.34 -42.83
N GLN A 20 13.84 4.17 -42.66
CA GLN A 20 14.03 2.92 -43.41
C GLN A 20 15.19 2.01 -42.97
N ALA A 21 14.84 1.04 -42.13
CA ALA A 21 15.31 -0.34 -42.29
C ALA A 21 14.11 -1.27 -42.10
N HIS A 22 13.58 -1.76 -43.22
CA HIS A 22 12.53 -2.76 -43.28
C HIS A 22 13.02 -4.10 -42.71
N ALA A 23 12.15 -4.71 -41.91
CA ALA A 23 11.92 -6.15 -41.75
C ALA A 23 13.06 -7.10 -42.16
N SER A 24 13.94 -7.40 -41.20
CA SER A 24 14.51 -8.74 -41.08
C SER A 24 14.01 -9.32 -39.77
N SER A 25 13.06 -10.25 -39.86
CA SER A 25 12.57 -11.02 -38.72
C SER A 25 13.65 -12.00 -38.28
N TYR A 26 14.54 -11.55 -37.40
CA TYR A 26 15.20 -12.47 -36.49
C TYR A 26 14.14 -12.87 -35.46
N LEU A 27 13.59 -14.07 -35.61
CA LEU A 27 12.85 -14.74 -34.54
C LEU A 27 13.83 -15.03 -33.42
N SER A 28 14.12 -14.00 -32.63
CA SER A 28 14.58 -14.17 -31.28
C SER A 28 13.38 -14.67 -30.50
N THR A 29 13.27 -15.99 -30.32
CA THR A 29 12.35 -16.61 -29.35
C THR A 29 12.85 -16.33 -27.94
N VAL A 30 12.96 -15.04 -27.60
CA VAL A 30 13.09 -14.61 -26.21
C VAL A 30 11.69 -14.74 -25.63
N THR A 31 11.50 -15.77 -24.81
CA THR A 31 10.34 -15.97 -23.93
C THR A 31 10.21 -14.89 -22.85
N GLY A 32 11.06 -13.86 -22.88
CA GLY A 32 10.93 -12.66 -22.06
C GLY A 32 9.80 -11.80 -22.61
N GLY A 33 8.79 -11.55 -21.78
CA GLY A 33 7.64 -10.72 -22.15
C GLY A 33 8.02 -9.34 -22.69
N ASN A 34 7.04 -8.65 -23.26
CA ASN A 34 7.24 -7.33 -23.88
C ASN A 34 6.78 -6.21 -22.94
N TRP A 35 7.53 -5.11 -22.92
CA TRP A 35 7.10 -3.86 -22.31
C TRP A 35 6.35 -3.02 -23.34
N VAL A 36 5.15 -2.57 -22.99
CA VAL A 36 4.33 -1.69 -23.83
C VAL A 36 3.96 -0.47 -22.99
N LEU A 37 4.26 0.71 -23.52
CA LEU A 37 3.81 1.96 -22.91
C LEU A 37 2.31 2.09 -23.14
N LEU A 38 1.53 2.04 -22.06
CA LEU A 38 0.07 2.21 -22.12
C LEU A 38 -0.34 3.67 -22.08
N GLN A 39 0.34 4.49 -21.26
CA GLN A 39 0.07 5.91 -21.10
C GLN A 39 1.33 6.62 -20.57
N GLU A 40 1.66 7.78 -21.14
CA GLU A 40 2.85 8.56 -20.73
C GLU A 40 2.72 9.13 -19.32
N SER A 41 1.53 9.59 -18.94
CA SER A 41 1.25 10.12 -17.61
C SER A 41 -0.21 9.95 -17.23
N ILE A 42 -0.44 9.50 -16.00
CA ILE A 42 -1.76 9.42 -15.36
C ILE A 42 -2.04 10.64 -14.45
N GLY A 43 -1.05 11.55 -14.32
CA GLY A 43 -1.19 12.82 -13.60
C GLY A 43 -0.76 12.79 -12.13
N ILE A 44 -0.47 11.61 -11.56
CA ILE A 44 0.03 11.40 -10.20
C ILE A 44 1.29 10.53 -10.17
N SER A 45 2.07 10.59 -9.09
CA SER A 45 3.16 9.64 -8.83
C SER A 45 2.64 8.53 -7.93
N SER A 46 2.34 7.37 -8.51
CA SER A 46 1.70 6.30 -7.75
C SER A 46 2.61 5.71 -6.66
N MET A 47 2.40 6.13 -5.41
CA MET A 47 3.04 5.52 -4.24
C MET A 47 2.37 4.20 -3.85
N HIS A 48 1.05 4.10 -4.00
CA HIS A 48 0.27 2.89 -3.70
C HIS A 48 -0.54 2.46 -4.93
N MET A 49 -0.63 1.16 -5.17
CA MET A 49 -1.40 0.58 -6.26
C MET A 49 -2.14 -0.68 -5.78
N GLN A 50 -3.38 -0.88 -6.24
CA GLN A 50 -4.13 -2.10 -5.96
C GLN A 50 -5.01 -2.48 -7.16
N VAL A 51 -4.96 -3.75 -7.57
CA VAL A 51 -5.91 -4.31 -8.53
C VAL A 51 -7.21 -4.62 -7.81
N LEU A 52 -8.33 -4.17 -8.36
CA LEU A 52 -9.67 -4.31 -7.80
C LEU A 52 -10.40 -5.48 -8.46
N LYS A 53 -11.46 -5.98 -7.80
CA LYS A 53 -12.27 -7.11 -8.28
C LYS A 53 -12.95 -6.89 -9.64
N ASN A 54 -13.07 -5.64 -10.08
CA ASN A 54 -13.67 -5.27 -11.38
C ASN A 54 -12.62 -4.94 -12.45
N ASN A 55 -11.41 -5.50 -12.35
CA ASN A 55 -10.31 -5.33 -13.30
C ASN A 55 -9.84 -3.87 -13.49
N LYS A 56 -10.21 -2.99 -12.56
CA LYS A 56 -9.67 -1.63 -12.47
C LYS A 56 -8.49 -1.63 -11.50
N VAL A 57 -7.54 -0.72 -11.70
CA VAL A 57 -6.44 -0.48 -10.78
C VAL A 57 -6.68 0.85 -10.10
N ILE A 58 -6.56 0.89 -8.78
CA ILE A 58 -6.57 2.14 -8.03
C ILE A 58 -5.11 2.52 -7.75
N MET A 59 -4.73 3.76 -8.07
CA MET A 59 -3.38 4.26 -7.83
C MET A 59 -3.46 5.58 -7.09
N PHE A 60 -2.67 5.76 -6.03
CA PHE A 60 -2.74 6.96 -5.22
C PHE A 60 -1.40 7.38 -4.64
N ASP A 61 -1.29 8.69 -4.47
CA ASP A 61 -0.14 9.37 -3.93
C ASP A 61 -0.48 10.07 -2.61
N ARG A 62 0.55 10.62 -1.99
CA ARG A 62 0.49 11.56 -0.89
C ARG A 62 -0.12 12.89 -1.34
N THR A 63 -0.61 13.66 -0.38
CA THR A 63 -1.36 14.88 -0.66
C THR A 63 -0.60 16.19 -0.35
N ASP A 64 0.66 16.07 0.03
CA ASP A 64 1.45 17.15 0.64
C ASP A 64 2.65 17.62 -0.19
N PHE A 65 2.84 17.04 -1.38
CA PHE A 65 3.98 17.36 -2.24
C PHE A 65 3.69 18.49 -3.26
N GLY A 66 2.55 19.16 -3.12
CA GLY A 66 2.07 20.20 -4.02
C GLY A 66 0.87 19.76 -4.84
N PHE A 67 0.62 20.44 -5.96
CA PHE A 67 -0.47 20.12 -6.88
C PHE A 67 -0.11 18.94 -7.80
N SER A 68 -1.05 18.04 -8.06
CA SER A 68 -0.89 17.02 -9.09
C SER A 68 -1.25 17.58 -10.49
N ASN A 69 -0.99 16.81 -11.54
CA ASN A 69 -1.39 17.17 -12.91
C ASN A 69 -2.79 16.65 -13.27
N LEU A 70 -3.63 16.36 -12.26
CA LEU A 70 -4.97 15.83 -12.41
C LEU A 70 -5.97 16.71 -11.66
N SER A 71 -7.03 17.18 -12.31
CA SER A 71 -8.03 18.06 -11.67
C SER A 71 -9.22 17.26 -11.14
N LEU A 72 -9.73 17.64 -9.96
CA LEU A 72 -10.95 17.05 -9.41
C LEU A 72 -12.19 17.54 -10.17
N PRO A 73 -13.18 16.66 -10.41
CA PRO A 73 -14.42 17.05 -11.08
C PRO A 73 -15.30 17.94 -10.18
N ALA A 74 -16.23 18.67 -10.83
CA ALA A 74 -17.29 19.45 -10.17
C ALA A 74 -16.81 20.50 -9.14
N GLY A 75 -15.58 21.02 -9.29
CA GLY A 75 -15.05 22.05 -8.38
C GLY A 75 -14.81 21.56 -6.95
N LYS A 76 -14.75 20.23 -6.73
CA LYS A 76 -14.32 19.65 -5.45
C LYS A 76 -12.89 20.11 -5.17
N CYS A 77 -12.66 20.62 -3.96
CA CYS A 77 -11.33 21.04 -3.53
C CYS A 77 -11.14 20.72 -2.05
N ARG A 78 -9.89 20.47 -1.68
CA ARG A 78 -9.41 20.40 -0.30
C ARG A 78 -9.10 21.82 0.15
N TYR A 79 -9.55 22.16 1.35
CA TYR A 79 -9.38 23.48 1.93
C TYR A 79 -8.61 23.38 3.23
N ASN A 80 -7.79 24.39 3.52
CA ASN A 80 -7.01 24.46 4.75
C ASN A 80 -6.20 23.17 5.01
N ASP A 81 -5.64 22.62 3.92
CA ASP A 81 -4.66 21.55 4.02
C ASP A 81 -3.42 22.09 4.76
N GLU A 82 -2.73 21.20 5.46
CA GLU A 82 -1.52 21.54 6.19
C GLU A 82 -0.38 21.98 5.26
N TYR A 83 -0.40 21.50 4.02
CA TYR A 83 0.67 21.64 3.04
C TYR A 83 0.31 22.54 1.86
N VAL A 84 -0.96 22.51 1.44
CA VAL A 84 -1.45 23.30 0.30
C VAL A 84 -2.53 24.27 0.78
N LYS A 85 -2.13 25.51 1.07
CA LYS A 85 -3.02 26.58 1.54
C LYS A 85 -3.19 27.67 0.49
N PRO A 86 -4.41 28.22 0.31
CA PRO A 86 -5.65 27.91 1.04
C PRO A 86 -6.50 26.78 0.41
N LYS A 87 -6.21 26.39 -0.83
CA LYS A 87 -7.12 25.58 -1.67
C LYS A 87 -6.33 24.67 -2.62
N ASP A 88 -6.68 23.40 -2.65
CA ASP A 88 -6.19 22.41 -3.62
C ASP A 88 -7.36 21.72 -4.32
N CYS A 89 -7.46 21.87 -5.64
CA CYS A 89 -8.49 21.25 -6.48
C CYS A 89 -7.94 20.13 -7.36
N THR A 90 -6.72 19.69 -7.09
CA THR A 90 -6.07 18.60 -7.81
C THR A 90 -6.33 17.27 -7.11
N ALA A 91 -6.37 16.20 -7.90
CA ALA A 91 -6.60 14.84 -7.45
C ALA A 91 -5.24 14.16 -7.22
N HIS A 92 -5.00 13.68 -6.01
CA HIS A 92 -3.79 12.92 -5.64
C HIS A 92 -3.99 11.41 -5.81
N GLN A 93 -5.04 11.06 -6.54
CA GLN A 93 -5.46 9.71 -6.74
C GLN A 93 -6.23 9.59 -8.04
N ASP A 94 -6.02 8.45 -8.70
CA ASP A 94 -6.83 8.02 -9.81
C ASP A 94 -7.27 6.55 -9.66
N GLN A 95 -8.31 6.23 -10.42
CA GLN A 95 -8.67 4.87 -10.76
C GLN A 95 -8.43 4.70 -12.24
N VAL A 96 -7.53 3.80 -12.60
CA VAL A 96 -7.17 3.49 -13.97
C VAL A 96 -7.87 2.21 -14.40
N GLN A 97 -8.64 2.30 -15.47
CA GLN A 97 -9.14 1.13 -16.19
C GLN A 97 -8.17 0.83 -17.34
N ALA A 98 -7.64 -0.39 -17.35
CA ALA A 98 -6.77 -0.86 -18.43
C ALA A 98 -7.51 -0.86 -19.78
N SER A 99 -6.76 -0.74 -20.87
CA SER A 99 -7.33 -0.83 -22.21
C SER A 99 -7.98 -2.21 -22.44
N THR A 100 -9.23 -2.22 -22.90
CA THR A 100 -9.98 -3.43 -23.28
C THR A 100 -10.33 -3.37 -24.76
N THR A 101 -10.86 -4.45 -25.33
CA THR A 101 -11.38 -4.46 -26.71
C THR A 101 -12.47 -3.39 -26.93
N SER A 102 -13.19 -3.01 -25.87
CA SER A 102 -14.19 -1.93 -25.88
C SER A 102 -13.65 -0.55 -25.50
N LEU A 103 -12.42 -0.46 -25.00
CA LEU A 103 -11.76 0.77 -24.57
C LEU A 103 -10.28 0.74 -25.00
N PRO A 104 -9.94 1.19 -26.22
CA PRO A 104 -8.61 1.01 -26.80
C PRO A 104 -7.51 1.82 -26.08
N THR A 105 -7.87 2.81 -25.27
CA THR A 105 -6.97 3.65 -24.49
C THR A 105 -7.28 3.51 -23.00
N PRO A 106 -6.29 3.38 -22.11
CA PRO A 106 -6.56 3.42 -20.67
C PRO A 106 -7.35 4.67 -20.28
N SER A 107 -8.32 4.51 -19.39
CA SER A 107 -9.09 5.62 -18.83
C SER A 107 -8.72 5.82 -17.38
N ALA A 108 -8.32 7.05 -17.03
CA ALA A 108 -8.01 7.44 -15.65
C ALA A 108 -9.12 8.36 -15.12
N ARG A 109 -9.72 7.98 -14.00
CA ARG A 109 -10.74 8.75 -13.29
C ARG A 109 -10.16 9.38 -12.02
N PRO A 110 -10.17 10.72 -11.88
CA PRO A 110 -9.74 11.37 -10.65
C PRO A 110 -10.64 11.00 -9.46
N LEU A 111 -10.03 10.72 -8.32
CA LEU A 111 -10.72 10.41 -7.07
C LEU A 111 -10.35 11.42 -5.98
N PHE A 112 -11.27 11.61 -5.03
CA PHE A 112 -11.05 12.52 -3.92
C PHE A 112 -10.60 11.74 -2.69
N ILE A 113 -9.47 12.15 -2.11
CA ILE A 113 -9.00 11.67 -0.82
C ILE A 113 -8.77 12.86 0.10
N LEU A 114 -9.29 12.78 1.32
CA LEU A 114 -9.31 13.92 2.23
C LEU A 114 -8.00 14.05 3.01
N THR A 115 -7.54 12.96 3.60
CA THR A 115 -6.35 12.94 4.47
C THR A 115 -5.16 12.24 3.83
N ASN A 116 -3.95 12.66 4.19
CA ASN A 116 -2.71 12.19 3.57
C ASN A 116 -2.47 10.68 3.79
N THR A 117 -2.23 9.94 2.71
CA THR A 117 -1.94 8.49 2.69
C THR A 117 -0.45 8.17 2.70
N TRP A 118 0.43 9.17 2.82
CA TRP A 118 1.87 8.96 2.78
C TRP A 118 2.34 7.87 3.76
N CYS A 119 3.03 6.85 3.25
CA CYS A 119 3.46 5.64 3.96
C CYS A 119 2.34 4.93 4.76
N SER A 120 1.12 4.96 4.24
CA SER A 120 0.04 4.13 4.72
C SER A 120 0.15 2.67 4.23
N SER A 121 -0.83 1.86 4.58
CA SER A 121 -0.94 0.46 4.16
C SER A 121 -2.39 0.08 3.88
N GLY A 122 -2.64 -1.07 3.25
CA GLY A 122 -4.00 -1.52 2.99
C GLY A 122 -4.11 -2.99 2.60
N SER A 123 -5.33 -3.51 2.62
CA SER A 123 -5.67 -4.86 2.17
C SER A 123 -7.10 -4.90 1.65
N LEU A 124 -7.43 -5.86 0.78
CA LEU A 124 -8.80 -6.10 0.33
C LEU A 124 -9.54 -6.93 1.37
N ASP A 125 -10.78 -6.56 1.70
CA ASP A 125 -11.69 -7.40 2.48
C ASP A 125 -12.28 -8.55 1.62
N PRO A 126 -13.02 -9.51 2.20
CA PRO A 126 -13.64 -10.60 1.44
C PRO A 126 -14.60 -10.14 0.33
N ASN A 127 -15.15 -8.93 0.44
CA ASN A 127 -16.03 -8.34 -0.56
C ASN A 127 -15.27 -7.60 -1.67
N GLY A 128 -13.94 -7.55 -1.60
CA GLY A 128 -13.07 -6.81 -2.51
C GLY A 128 -13.11 -5.30 -2.32
N THR A 129 -13.52 -4.82 -1.14
CA THR A 129 -13.36 -3.43 -0.71
C THR A 129 -11.93 -3.23 -0.25
N LEU A 130 -11.27 -2.19 -0.77
CA LEU A 130 -9.94 -1.80 -0.30
C LEU A 130 -10.08 -1.07 1.04
N ILE A 131 -9.46 -1.64 2.07
CA ILE A 131 -9.32 -1.05 3.39
C ILE A 131 -7.90 -0.49 3.50
N GLN A 132 -7.80 0.83 3.43
CA GLN A 132 -6.56 1.57 3.57
C GLN A 132 -6.50 2.19 4.97
N THR A 133 -5.32 2.18 5.59
CA THR A 133 -5.16 2.57 6.99
C THR A 133 -3.90 3.37 7.22
N GLY A 134 -4.02 4.38 8.06
CA GLY A 134 -2.89 5.22 8.45
C GLY A 134 -2.49 6.20 7.35
N GLY A 135 -1.25 6.67 7.45
CA GLY A 135 -0.73 7.75 6.62
C GLY A 135 0.01 8.77 7.47
N ASP A 136 0.07 10.01 6.99
CA ASP A 136 0.83 11.08 7.62
C ASP A 136 -0.09 12.14 8.25
N ARG A 137 0.34 12.71 9.38
CA ARG A 137 -0.38 13.71 10.18
C ARG A 137 -1.86 13.39 10.41
N LYS A 138 -2.77 14.13 9.78
CA LYS A 138 -4.22 13.91 9.87
C LYS A 138 -4.64 12.52 9.40
N GLY A 139 -3.84 11.86 8.56
CA GLY A 139 -4.06 10.51 8.08
C GLY A 139 -3.57 9.39 9.01
N GLU A 140 -2.70 9.67 9.99
CA GLU A 140 -2.02 8.64 10.81
C GLU A 140 -2.96 7.68 11.54
N ARG A 141 -4.20 8.09 11.79
CA ARG A 141 -5.19 7.28 12.51
C ARG A 141 -6.44 6.99 11.68
N VAL A 142 -6.43 7.32 10.41
CA VAL A 142 -7.61 7.24 9.55
C VAL A 142 -7.72 5.83 8.96
N ILE A 143 -8.96 5.35 8.85
CA ILE A 143 -9.31 4.17 8.07
C ILE A 143 -10.14 4.68 6.88
N ARG A 144 -9.73 4.32 5.67
CA ARG A 144 -10.39 4.70 4.43
C ARG A 144 -10.83 3.44 3.70
N THR A 145 -12.05 3.45 3.20
CA THR A 145 -12.60 2.33 2.45
C THR A 145 -12.92 2.74 1.03
N PHE A 146 -12.57 1.90 0.07
CA PHE A 146 -12.94 2.06 -1.32
C PHE A 146 -13.59 0.78 -1.83
N THR A 147 -14.92 0.81 -2.01
CA THR A 147 -15.66 -0.29 -2.62
C THR A 147 -15.78 -0.02 -4.11
N PRO A 148 -15.20 -0.87 -4.98
CA PRO A 148 -15.23 -0.63 -6.42
C PRO A 148 -16.65 -0.80 -6.98
N CYS A 149 -16.95 0.05 -7.97
CA CYS A 149 -18.20 0.12 -8.71
C CYS A 149 -17.93 0.14 -10.22
N ASP A 150 -18.93 -0.26 -11.00
CA ASP A 150 -18.80 -0.33 -12.45
C ASP A 150 -19.29 0.95 -13.15
N ASP A 151 -20.18 1.70 -12.51
CA ASP A 151 -20.78 2.95 -12.99
C ASP A 151 -19.99 4.22 -12.62
N ASP A 152 -18.80 4.05 -12.04
CA ASP A 152 -17.90 5.13 -11.59
C ASP A 152 -18.49 6.09 -10.53
N SER A 153 -19.57 5.68 -9.85
CA SER A 153 -20.22 6.45 -8.76
C SER A 153 -19.47 6.40 -7.41
N CYS A 154 -18.55 5.46 -7.26
CA CYS A 154 -17.80 5.19 -6.04
C CYS A 154 -16.66 6.19 -5.83
N ASP A 155 -16.44 6.54 -4.57
CA ASP A 155 -15.38 7.42 -4.09
C ASP A 155 -14.90 6.88 -2.73
N TRP A 156 -13.84 7.46 -2.17
CA TRP A 156 -13.38 7.06 -0.84
C TRP A 156 -14.35 7.46 0.26
N VAL A 157 -14.42 6.61 1.26
CA VAL A 157 -15.10 6.90 2.53
C VAL A 157 -14.07 6.84 3.64
N GLU A 158 -13.85 7.96 4.34
CA GLU A 158 -13.06 7.98 5.56
C GLU A 158 -13.97 7.68 6.76
N LEU A 159 -13.63 6.65 7.53
CA LEU A 159 -14.44 6.21 8.66
C LEU A 159 -14.25 7.11 9.87
N SER A 160 -15.33 7.35 10.60
CA SER A 160 -15.31 8.15 11.84
C SER A 160 -14.66 7.43 13.02
N SER A 161 -14.53 6.10 12.96
CA SER A 161 -13.87 5.27 13.98
C SER A 161 -12.39 5.11 13.64
N PRO A 162 -11.48 5.84 14.31
CA PRO A 162 -10.06 5.85 13.95
C PRO A 162 -9.32 4.62 14.48
N LEU A 163 -8.12 4.41 13.95
CA LEU A 163 -7.12 3.54 14.56
C LEU A 163 -6.81 4.02 15.99
N LYS A 164 -6.53 3.06 16.87
CA LYS A 164 -6.17 3.35 18.26
C LYS A 164 -4.82 4.04 18.34
N ASN A 165 -3.86 3.59 17.56
CA ASN A 165 -2.54 4.20 17.46
C ASN A 165 -2.30 4.81 16.09
N ARG A 166 -1.33 5.73 16.04
CA ARG A 166 -0.81 6.32 14.81
C ARG A 166 -0.06 5.23 14.04
N ARG A 167 -0.40 5.02 12.77
CA ARG A 167 0.19 4.00 11.91
C ARG A 167 0.75 4.63 10.65
N TRP A 168 2.06 4.80 10.64
CA TRP A 168 2.87 5.21 9.52
C TRP A 168 3.89 4.10 9.27
N TYR A 169 4.02 3.57 8.05
CA TYR A 169 4.77 2.35 7.73
C TYR A 169 4.28 1.07 8.44
N ALA A 170 2.96 0.91 8.60
CA ALA A 170 2.35 -0.32 9.11
C ALA A 170 2.12 -1.33 7.97
N SER A 171 1.75 -2.57 8.29
CA SER A 171 1.35 -3.58 7.31
C SER A 171 -0.05 -4.09 7.57
N ASN A 172 -0.79 -4.42 6.52
CA ASN A 172 -2.14 -4.96 6.60
C ASN A 172 -2.20 -6.33 5.95
N GLN A 173 -2.95 -7.24 6.56
CA GLN A 173 -3.18 -8.57 6.00
C GLN A 173 -4.61 -8.99 6.32
N ILE A 174 -5.36 -9.44 5.30
CA ILE A 174 -6.63 -10.13 5.52
C ILE A 174 -6.36 -11.46 6.24
N ILE A 175 -7.21 -11.82 7.19
CA ILE A 175 -7.13 -13.07 7.98
C ILE A 175 -8.35 -13.97 7.71
N PRO A 176 -8.32 -15.27 8.09
CA PRO A 176 -9.30 -16.26 7.64
C PRO A 176 -10.76 -15.94 8.01
N ASP A 177 -10.98 -15.25 9.13
CA ASP A 177 -12.31 -14.81 9.55
C ASP A 177 -12.82 -13.55 8.83
N GLY A 178 -12.06 -13.06 7.83
CA GLY A 178 -12.40 -11.90 7.01
C GLY A 178 -12.04 -10.55 7.61
N ARG A 179 -11.51 -10.51 8.85
CA ARG A 179 -10.92 -9.28 9.40
C ARG A 179 -9.59 -8.96 8.71
N ILE A 180 -9.12 -7.75 8.93
CA ILE A 180 -7.79 -7.30 8.53
C ILE A 180 -7.00 -7.00 9.79
N ILE A 181 -5.86 -7.68 9.94
CA ILE A 181 -4.87 -7.35 10.95
C ILE A 181 -4.00 -6.20 10.44
N ILE A 182 -3.71 -5.25 11.32
CA ILE A 182 -2.90 -4.07 11.05
C ILE A 182 -1.74 -4.09 12.05
N VAL A 183 -0.53 -4.29 11.56
CA VAL A 183 0.64 -4.62 12.38
C VAL A 183 1.66 -3.49 12.32
N GLY A 184 2.15 -3.10 13.50
CA GLY A 184 3.26 -2.17 13.64
C GLY A 184 2.99 -0.77 13.08
N GLY A 185 4.05 -0.16 12.57
CA GLY A 185 4.14 1.26 12.29
C GLY A 185 5.41 1.82 12.96
N ARG A 186 5.92 2.94 12.47
CA ARG A 186 7.16 3.54 12.96
C ARG A 186 7.10 3.73 14.48
N ARG A 187 7.97 3.01 15.20
CA ARG A 187 8.07 2.99 16.67
C ARG A 187 6.79 2.50 17.36
N LEU A 188 5.97 1.71 16.68
CA LEU A 188 4.77 1.09 17.22
C LEU A 188 4.93 -0.43 17.28
N PHE A 189 4.73 -0.99 18.47
CA PHE A 189 4.97 -2.41 18.76
C PHE A 189 3.67 -3.14 19.07
N THR A 190 2.61 -2.80 18.35
CA THR A 190 1.26 -3.34 18.57
C THR A 190 0.59 -3.70 17.25
N TYR A 191 -0.41 -4.56 17.32
CA TYR A 191 -1.35 -4.79 16.22
C TYR A 191 -2.77 -4.44 16.62
N GLU A 192 -3.60 -4.15 15.62
CA GLU A 192 -5.04 -3.96 15.78
C GLU A 192 -5.84 -4.49 14.59
N PHE A 193 -7.16 -4.59 14.75
CA PHE A 193 -8.05 -5.16 13.73
C PHE A 193 -9.00 -4.13 13.11
N TYR A 194 -9.38 -4.43 11.88
CA TYR A 194 -10.56 -3.92 11.19
C TYR A 194 -11.48 -5.10 10.78
N PRO A 195 -12.82 -4.99 10.89
CA PRO A 195 -13.58 -3.90 11.49
C PRO A 195 -13.30 -3.71 12.98
N LYS A 196 -13.61 -2.52 13.49
CA LYS A 196 -13.45 -2.17 14.90
C LYS A 196 -14.55 -2.82 15.73
N ASN A 197 -14.17 -3.55 16.77
CA ASN A 197 -15.10 -4.04 17.78
C ASN A 197 -15.05 -3.14 19.02
N PRO A 198 -16.08 -2.34 19.32
CA PRO A 198 -16.06 -1.42 20.45
C PRO A 198 -16.01 -2.13 21.82
N GLN A 199 -16.37 -3.41 21.88
CA GLN A 199 -16.42 -4.21 23.11
C GLN A 199 -15.10 -4.94 23.40
N LYS A 200 -14.21 -5.09 22.40
CA LYS A 200 -12.93 -5.79 22.56
C LYS A 200 -11.77 -4.81 22.56
N ARG A 201 -10.74 -5.08 23.35
CA ARG A 201 -9.46 -4.39 23.20
C ARG A 201 -8.85 -4.83 21.87
N ASP A 202 -8.67 -3.86 20.99
CA ASP A 202 -8.15 -4.07 19.65
C ASP A 202 -6.70 -3.60 19.51
N ASN A 203 -6.09 -2.94 20.50
CA ASN A 203 -4.66 -2.60 20.48
C ASN A 203 -3.85 -3.57 21.34
N ILE A 204 -3.23 -4.57 20.71
CA ILE A 204 -2.57 -5.67 21.39
C ILE A 204 -1.06 -5.56 21.24
N ASN A 205 -0.32 -5.71 22.34
CA ASN A 205 1.13 -5.66 22.33
C ASN A 205 1.72 -6.82 21.54
N LEU A 206 2.73 -6.53 20.73
CA LEU A 206 3.49 -7.50 19.95
C LEU A 206 4.97 -7.39 20.32
N PRO A 207 5.41 -8.06 21.41
CA PRO A 207 6.79 -7.98 21.91
C PRO A 207 7.84 -8.34 20.86
N PHE A 208 7.49 -9.17 19.87
CA PHE A 208 8.34 -9.49 18.74
C PHE A 208 8.92 -8.25 18.04
N LEU A 209 8.09 -7.23 17.77
CA LEU A 209 8.57 -5.99 17.13
C LEU A 209 9.48 -5.16 18.04
N VAL A 210 9.51 -5.42 19.35
CA VAL A 210 10.51 -4.83 20.25
C VAL A 210 11.82 -5.62 20.17
N GLN A 211 11.72 -6.95 20.15
CA GLN A 211 12.86 -7.87 20.14
C GLN A 211 13.68 -7.79 18.85
N THR A 212 13.01 -7.60 17.71
CA THR A 212 13.67 -7.51 16.40
C THR A 212 14.07 -6.08 16.02
N ARG A 213 13.77 -5.09 16.86
CA ARG A 213 14.13 -3.69 16.59
C ARG A 213 15.61 -3.48 16.86
N ASP A 214 16.31 -2.93 15.89
CA ASP A 214 17.61 -2.31 16.12
C ASP A 214 17.40 -0.87 16.63
N PRO A 215 17.93 -0.49 17.81
CA PRO A 215 17.75 0.86 18.34
C PRO A 215 18.46 1.96 17.51
N PHE A 216 19.42 1.60 16.66
CA PHE A 216 20.19 2.53 15.84
C PHE A 216 19.69 2.61 14.39
N GLU A 217 18.84 1.67 13.96
CA GLU A 217 18.29 1.60 12.60
C GLU A 217 16.76 1.64 12.59
N GLU A 218 16.16 2.17 11.52
CA GLU A 218 14.69 2.11 11.33
C GLU A 218 14.29 0.82 10.60
N ASN A 219 14.49 -0.33 11.24
CA ASN A 219 14.37 -1.66 10.63
C ASN A 219 12.99 -2.34 10.78
N ASN A 220 12.06 -1.73 11.52
CA ASN A 220 10.71 -2.27 11.79
C ASN A 220 9.59 -1.50 11.08
N LEU A 221 9.89 -1.00 9.87
CA LEU A 221 8.93 -0.41 8.95
C LEU A 221 8.40 -1.52 8.03
N TYR A 222 7.10 -1.50 7.72
CA TYR A 222 6.43 -2.51 6.88
C TYR A 222 6.79 -3.96 7.25
N PRO A 223 6.45 -4.42 8.48
CA PRO A 223 6.67 -5.82 8.84
C PRO A 223 5.98 -6.73 7.80
N PHE A 224 6.67 -7.76 7.32
CA PHE A 224 6.08 -8.69 6.38
C PHE A 224 5.09 -9.56 7.12
N VAL A 225 3.83 -9.63 6.67
CA VAL A 225 2.78 -10.42 7.32
C VAL A 225 2.17 -11.34 6.27
N HIS A 226 2.25 -12.65 6.47
CA HIS A 226 1.77 -13.65 5.52
C HIS A 226 0.86 -14.65 6.18
N LEU A 227 -0.21 -15.07 5.51
CA LEU A 227 -1.01 -16.23 5.95
C LEU A 227 -0.33 -17.55 5.58
N PHE A 228 -0.47 -18.53 6.45
CA PHE A 228 0.01 -19.90 6.32
C PHE A 228 -1.15 -20.88 6.50
N VAL A 229 -1.09 -22.00 5.76
CA VAL A 229 -2.21 -22.90 5.43
C VAL A 229 -2.95 -23.48 6.65
N THR A 230 -2.36 -23.44 7.84
CA THR A 230 -2.96 -23.90 9.10
C THR A 230 -3.55 -22.77 9.94
N LEU A 231 -4.28 -21.82 9.32
CA LEU A 231 -4.80 -20.61 9.99
C LEU A 231 -3.71 -19.83 10.75
N SER A 232 -2.47 -19.90 10.27
CA SER A 232 -1.33 -19.31 10.96
C SER A 232 -0.81 -18.09 10.19
N MET A 233 -0.13 -17.14 10.83
CA MET A 233 0.45 -15.96 10.18
C MET A 233 1.94 -15.86 10.45
N VAL A 234 2.76 -15.66 9.43
CA VAL A 234 4.20 -15.41 9.57
C VAL A 234 4.46 -13.91 9.55
N ILE A 235 5.06 -13.35 10.60
CA ILE A 235 5.53 -11.96 10.65
C ILE A 235 7.05 -11.92 10.62
N SER A 236 7.67 -11.20 9.69
CA SER A 236 9.13 -10.99 9.68
C SER A 236 9.51 -9.51 9.59
N SER A 237 10.67 -9.17 10.16
CA SER A 237 11.26 -7.82 10.12
C SER A 237 12.42 -7.77 9.13
N SER A 238 12.57 -6.64 8.43
CA SER A 238 13.70 -6.41 7.54
C SER A 238 14.97 -6.11 8.34
N SER A 239 15.73 -7.14 8.73
CA SER A 239 17.09 -6.96 9.25
C SER A 239 18.12 -7.16 8.12
N PRO A 240 19.15 -6.29 8.00
CA PRO A 240 20.28 -6.50 7.09
C PRO A 240 21.28 -7.56 7.60
N THR A 241 21.17 -7.99 8.86
CA THR A 241 21.97 -9.10 9.42
C THR A 241 21.25 -10.43 9.21
N THR A 242 22.03 -11.50 9.06
CA THR A 242 21.62 -12.86 8.62
C THR A 242 20.53 -13.57 9.43
N ASP A 243 20.03 -12.97 10.52
CA ASP A 243 18.93 -13.51 11.34
C ASP A 243 17.59 -12.87 10.95
N GLN A 244 16.93 -13.45 9.95
CA GLN A 244 15.50 -13.16 9.72
C GLN A 244 14.69 -13.87 10.79
N SER A 245 14.32 -13.15 11.84
CA SER A 245 13.36 -13.63 12.83
C SER A 245 11.95 -13.62 12.23
N CYS A 246 11.25 -14.76 12.33
CA CYS A 246 9.89 -14.95 11.83
C CYS A 246 8.98 -15.37 12.99
N LEU A 247 7.82 -14.74 13.12
CA LEU A 247 6.81 -15.05 14.13
C LEU A 247 5.65 -15.79 13.50
N ILE A 248 5.35 -17.02 13.93
CA ILE A 248 4.16 -17.76 13.46
C ILE A 248 3.02 -17.63 14.48
N ILE A 249 1.99 -16.85 14.15
CA ILE A 249 0.76 -16.64 14.92
C ILE A 249 -0.28 -17.68 14.50
N GLN A 250 -0.60 -18.71 15.29
CA GLN A 250 -1.61 -19.71 14.92
C GLN A 250 -2.99 -19.42 15.52
N GLU A 251 -4.04 -19.31 14.70
CA GLU A 251 -5.41 -19.32 15.19
C GLU A 251 -5.83 -20.74 15.59
N THR A 252 -5.84 -21.01 16.90
CA THR A 252 -6.27 -22.29 17.46
C THR A 252 -7.61 -22.15 18.17
N GLU A 253 -8.57 -22.98 17.77
CA GLU A 253 -9.88 -23.13 18.43
C GLU A 253 -9.84 -24.09 19.64
N SER A 254 -8.67 -24.62 20.01
CA SER A 254 -8.55 -25.57 21.11
C SER A 254 -7.09 -25.75 21.54
N SER A 255 -6.90 -25.95 22.85
CA SER A 255 -5.65 -25.93 23.63
C SER A 255 -4.64 -27.05 23.32
N ARG A 256 -4.13 -27.20 22.09
CA ARG A 256 -3.02 -28.12 21.79
C ARG A 256 -2.06 -27.57 20.72
N SER A 257 -0.85 -27.22 21.14
CA SER A 257 0.29 -26.83 20.30
C SER A 257 0.83 -28.03 19.51
N THR A 258 1.13 -27.88 18.21
CA THR A 258 1.91 -28.88 17.44
C THR A 258 2.86 -28.18 16.47
N LEU A 259 4.16 -28.46 16.62
CA LEU A 259 5.26 -27.98 15.79
C LEU A 259 5.24 -28.61 14.39
N LEU A 260 5.37 -27.80 13.33
CA LEU A 260 5.98 -28.21 12.06
C LEU A 260 6.65 -27.02 11.34
N CYS A 261 7.98 -26.94 11.38
CA CYS A 261 8.79 -26.30 10.34
C CYS A 261 10.09 -27.09 10.15
N PRO A 262 10.30 -27.69 8.97
CA PRO A 262 11.65 -27.78 8.45
C PRO A 262 11.66 -27.39 6.96
N VAL A 263 11.78 -26.10 6.66
CA VAL A 263 12.39 -25.66 5.39
C VAL A 263 13.25 -24.45 5.69
N VAL A 264 14.52 -24.57 5.32
CA VAL A 264 15.66 -23.71 5.61
C VAL A 264 15.42 -22.23 5.25
N ILE A 265 15.22 -21.40 6.27
CA ILE A 265 15.86 -20.08 6.38
C ILE A 265 16.76 -20.23 7.60
N LYS A 266 18.08 -20.13 7.42
CA LYS A 266 19.07 -20.44 8.47
C LYS A 266 18.79 -19.58 9.70
N GLU A 267 18.45 -20.27 10.80
CA GLU A 267 18.34 -19.76 12.17
C GLU A 267 17.26 -18.69 12.41
N ALA A 268 16.08 -19.13 12.87
CA ALA A 268 15.10 -18.29 13.54
C ALA A 268 14.84 -18.87 14.94
N THR A 269 15.07 -18.08 15.99
CA THR A 269 15.17 -18.54 17.39
C THR A 269 13.88 -18.42 18.22
N HIS A 270 12.77 -17.90 17.69
CA HIS A 270 11.55 -17.69 18.49
C HIS A 270 10.23 -17.92 17.72
N VAL A 271 9.37 -18.78 18.26
CA VAL A 271 7.98 -19.05 17.80
C VAL A 271 7.02 -18.57 18.88
N LEU A 272 5.97 -17.82 18.53
CA LEU A 272 4.96 -17.31 19.48
C LEU A 272 3.55 -17.72 19.01
N ASP A 273 2.92 -18.62 19.77
CA ASP A 273 1.54 -19.06 19.56
C ASP A 273 0.56 -17.95 19.99
N LEU A 274 -0.45 -17.62 19.17
CA LEU A 274 -1.46 -16.58 19.48
C LEU A 274 -2.86 -17.19 19.34
N GLN A 275 -3.42 -17.65 20.45
CA GLN A 275 -4.82 -18.08 20.51
C GLN A 275 -5.77 -16.92 20.14
N PHE A 276 -6.62 -17.14 19.15
CA PHE A 276 -7.79 -16.28 18.91
C PHE A 276 -9.04 -17.03 19.38
N ASP A 277 -9.76 -16.43 20.32
CA ASP A 277 -11.04 -16.97 20.76
C ASP A 277 -12.07 -16.86 19.62
N SER A 278 -12.53 -18.00 19.11
CA SER A 278 -13.74 -18.04 18.31
C SER A 278 -14.93 -17.71 19.21
N LEU A 279 -15.78 -16.80 18.74
CA LEU A 279 -17.08 -16.59 19.37
C LEU A 279 -17.99 -17.70 18.87
N SER A 280 -18.22 -18.68 19.74
CA SER A 280 -19.45 -19.47 19.69
C SER A 280 -20.63 -18.55 20.04
N GLY A 281 -21.59 -18.45 19.11
CA GLY A 281 -22.81 -17.65 19.26
C GLY A 281 -23.41 -17.27 17.92
#